data_AF-A0A8S9FQY3-F1
#
_entry.id   AF-A0A8S9FQY3-F1
#
_cell.length_a   1.000
_cell.length_b   1.000
_cell.length_c   1.000
_cell.angle_alpha   90.00
_cell.angle_beta   90.00
_cell.angle_gamma   90.00
#
_symmetry.space_group_name_H-M   'P 1'
#
loop_
_entity.id
_entity.type
_entity.pdbx_description
1 polymer ?
#
loop_
_entity_poly.entity_id
_entity_poly.type
_entity_poly.pdbx_seq_one_letter_code
_entity_poly.pdbx_strand_id
1 'polypeptide(L)'
;MAVWLLFAVLSCVLLPDPVFGITRHYTLEIKMHNVTRLCHTKSLVSVNGQFPGPKLIAREGDQLLIKVVNHVPNNISIHWHGIRQLRSGWADGPAYITQCPIQTGQSYVYNYTIVGQRGTLFYHAHISWLRATVYGLYCVLWGKSRELKNIGDQKTDPHKENSDVCNEVKVVIS
;
A
#
# COMPACT_ATOMS: atom_id res chain seq x y z
N MET A 1 -27.96 -30.77 29.57
CA MET A 1 -26.57 -30.32 29.88
C MET A 1 -25.63 -30.48 28.67
N ALA A 2 -25.54 -31.66 28.04
CA ALA A 2 -24.62 -31.89 26.90
C ALA A 2 -24.91 -31.08 25.61
N VAL A 3 -26.17 -30.78 25.29
CA VAL A 3 -26.55 -30.03 24.08
C VAL A 3 -26.08 -28.56 24.14
N TRP A 4 -26.15 -27.93 25.32
CA TRP A 4 -25.67 -26.57 25.53
C TRP A 4 -24.15 -26.47 25.46
N LEU A 5 -23.44 -27.50 25.92
CA LEU A 5 -21.99 -27.61 25.76
C LEU A 5 -21.59 -27.77 24.29
N LEU A 6 -22.32 -28.57 23.51
CA LEU A 6 -22.09 -28.70 22.06
C LEU A 6 -22.36 -27.40 21.30
N PHE A 7 -23.44 -26.69 21.62
CA PHE A 7 -23.73 -25.37 21.03
C PHE A 7 -22.68 -24.31 21.42
N ALA A 8 -22.20 -24.31 22.67
CA ALA A 8 -21.15 -23.40 23.12
C ALA A 8 -19.80 -23.69 22.44
N VAL A 9 -19.43 -24.97 22.29
CA VAL A 9 -18.20 -25.37 21.60
C VAL A 9 -18.29 -25.05 20.10
N LEU A 10 -19.42 -25.35 19.45
CA LEU A 10 -19.63 -25.03 18.03
C LEU A 10 -19.62 -23.52 17.77
N SER A 11 -20.20 -22.72 18.69
CA SER A 11 -20.15 -21.26 18.63
C SER A 11 -18.72 -20.72 18.76
N CYS A 12 -17.89 -21.35 19.61
CA CYS A 12 -16.49 -20.94 19.81
C CYS A 12 -15.59 -21.29 18.59
N VAL A 13 -15.88 -22.38 17.87
CA VAL A 13 -15.15 -22.76 16.63
C VAL A 13 -15.52 -21.87 15.43
N LEU A 14 -16.70 -21.24 15.46
CA LEU A 14 -17.15 -20.34 14.39
C LEU A 14 -16.69 -18.89 14.56
N LEU A 15 -15.97 -18.57 15.63
CA LEU A 15 -15.40 -17.24 15.79
C LEU A 15 -14.22 -17.09 14.81
N PRO A 16 -14.27 -16.13 13.86
CA PRO A 16 -13.15 -15.89 12.97
C PRO A 16 -11.93 -15.51 13.80
N ASP A 17 -10.78 -16.11 13.47
CA ASP A 17 -9.51 -15.74 14.09
C ASP A 17 -9.32 -14.22 14.03
N PRO A 18 -8.90 -13.57 15.13
CA PRO A 18 -8.54 -12.17 15.08
C PRO A 18 -7.41 -11.99 14.06
N VAL A 19 -7.70 -11.27 12.97
CA VAL A 19 -6.72 -10.89 11.97
C VAL A 19 -5.78 -9.89 12.63
N PHE A 20 -4.63 -10.38 13.11
CA PHE A 20 -3.57 -9.54 13.68
C PHE A 20 -2.85 -8.79 12.55
N GLY A 21 -3.23 -7.54 12.34
CA GLY A 21 -2.51 -6.57 11.53
C GLY A 21 -2.25 -5.29 12.30
N ILE A 22 -1.23 -4.53 11.88
CA ILE A 22 -1.00 -3.18 12.41
C ILE A 22 -1.53 -2.13 11.44
N THR A 23 -1.86 -0.94 11.94
CA THR A 23 -2.17 0.21 11.09
C THR A 23 -0.88 0.89 10.65
N ARG A 24 -0.56 0.86 9.36
CA ARG A 24 0.57 1.58 8.77
C ARG A 24 0.13 2.90 8.18
N HIS A 25 0.92 3.93 8.45
CA HIS A 25 0.68 5.28 7.96
C HIS A 25 1.73 5.64 6.92
N TYR A 26 1.29 6.14 5.77
CA TYR A 26 2.15 6.64 4.71
C TYR A 26 1.67 8.02 4.27
N THR A 27 2.62 8.90 3.94
CA THR A 27 2.34 10.19 3.30
C THR A 27 3.05 10.25 1.95
N LEU A 28 2.27 10.44 0.89
CA LEU A 28 2.73 10.58 -0.49
C LEU A 28 2.47 12.02 -0.94
N GLU A 29 3.53 12.83 -0.97
CA GLU A 29 3.53 14.17 -1.52
C GLU A 29 3.75 14.12 -3.02
N ILE A 30 2.76 14.57 -3.78
CA ILE A 30 2.86 14.65 -5.23
C ILE A 30 3.41 16.02 -5.59
N LYS A 31 4.64 16.05 -6.13
CA LYS A 31 5.36 17.28 -6.40
C LYS A 31 6.19 17.21 -7.68
N MET A 32 6.48 18.38 -8.23
CA MET A 32 7.43 18.51 -9.35
C MET A 32 8.84 18.15 -8.88
N HIS A 33 9.55 17.38 -9.69
CA HIS A 33 10.93 16.96 -9.43
C HIS A 33 11.72 16.92 -10.73
N ASN A 34 12.89 17.56 -10.73
CA ASN A 34 13.77 17.57 -11.88
C ASN A 34 14.60 16.29 -11.89
N VAL A 35 14.51 15.53 -12.98
CA VAL A 35 15.23 14.28 -13.17
C VAL A 35 16.07 14.37 -14.42
N THR A 36 17.34 13.97 -14.31
CA THR A 36 18.26 13.85 -15.44
C THR A 36 18.35 12.39 -15.88
N ARG A 37 18.00 12.12 -17.13
CA ARG A 37 18.18 10.81 -17.78
C ARG A 37 18.68 11.05 -19.20
N LEU A 38 19.58 10.19 -19.68
CA LEU A 38 20.14 10.27 -21.03
C LEU A 38 20.67 11.69 -21.36
N CYS A 39 21.38 12.32 -20.41
CA CYS A 39 21.91 13.69 -20.52
C CYS A 39 20.85 14.80 -20.69
N HIS A 40 19.56 14.52 -20.51
CA HIS A 40 18.49 15.51 -20.55
C HIS A 40 17.82 15.64 -19.18
N THR A 41 17.70 16.89 -18.69
CA THR A 41 16.97 17.20 -17.47
C THR A 41 15.55 17.61 -17.82
N LYS A 42 14.56 16.97 -17.22
CA LYS A 42 13.14 17.30 -17.36
C LYS A 42 12.49 17.41 -15.99
N SER A 43 11.52 18.31 -15.87
CA SER A 43 10.67 18.39 -14.68
C SER A 43 9.52 17.39 -14.82
N LEU A 44 9.39 16.51 -13.83
CA LEU A 44 8.41 15.42 -13.81
C LEU A 44 7.50 15.56 -12.59
N VAL A 45 6.25 15.09 -12.68
CA VAL A 45 5.43 14.85 -11.49
C VAL A 45 5.93 13.57 -10.83
N SER A 46 6.22 13.62 -9.54
CA SER A 46 6.83 12.53 -8.78
C SER A 46 6.20 12.36 -7.40
N VAL A 47 6.53 11.26 -6.73
CA VAL A 47 6.08 10.97 -5.36
C VAL A 47 7.25 11.19 -4.41
N ASN A 48 7.08 12.07 -3.43
CA ASN A 48 8.10 12.45 -2.45
C ASN A 48 9.43 12.93 -3.07
N GLY A 49 9.39 13.46 -4.30
CA GLY A 49 10.60 13.87 -5.02
C GLY A 49 11.46 12.69 -5.47
N GLN A 50 10.89 11.50 -5.60
CA GLN A 50 11.58 10.28 -6.01
C GLN A 50 11.00 9.75 -7.31
N PHE A 51 11.87 9.24 -8.18
CA PHE A 51 11.49 8.59 -9.42
C PHE A 51 12.35 7.34 -9.66
N PRO A 52 11.78 6.11 -9.54
CA PRO A 52 10.41 5.81 -9.08
C PRO A 52 10.11 6.31 -7.66
N GLY A 53 8.83 6.40 -7.31
CA GLY A 53 8.36 6.78 -5.98
C GLY A 53 8.79 5.80 -4.88
N PRO A 54 8.66 6.20 -3.60
CA PRO A 54 9.06 5.39 -2.47
C PRO A 54 8.28 4.07 -2.43
N LYS A 55 8.93 3.03 -1.90
CA LYS A 55 8.32 1.71 -1.73
C LYS A 55 7.32 1.70 -0.58
N LEU A 56 6.16 1.08 -0.80
CA LEU A 56 5.20 0.76 0.24
C LEU A 56 5.38 -0.70 0.67
N ILE A 57 5.39 -0.96 1.98
CA ILE A 57 5.55 -2.30 2.53
C ILE A 57 4.44 -2.56 3.53
N ALA A 58 3.57 -3.51 3.21
CA ALA A 58 2.52 -4.00 4.10
C ALA A 58 2.73 -5.49 4.37
N ARG A 59 2.00 -6.01 5.36
CA ARG A 59 1.80 -7.44 5.58
C ARG A 59 0.34 -7.79 5.37
N GLU A 60 0.09 -9.07 5.14
CA GLU A 60 -1.27 -9.57 5.19
C GLU A 60 -1.94 -9.23 6.54
N GLY A 61 -3.15 -8.69 6.49
CA GLY A 61 -3.90 -8.22 7.65
C GLY A 61 -3.66 -6.76 8.04
N ASP A 62 -2.58 -6.11 7.58
CA ASP A 62 -2.32 -4.70 7.92
C ASP A 62 -3.41 -3.78 7.36
N GLN A 63 -3.77 -2.77 8.15
CA GLN A 63 -4.58 -1.64 7.69
C GLN A 63 -3.65 -0.55 7.17
N LEU A 64 -3.93 -0.03 5.98
CA LEU A 64 -3.15 1.06 5.39
C LEU A 64 -3.95 2.35 5.46
N LEU A 65 -3.32 3.39 6.00
CA LEU A 65 -3.77 4.78 5.91
C LEU A 65 -2.75 5.56 5.09
N ILE A 66 -3.02 5.71 3.80
CA ILE A 66 -2.11 6.36 2.86
C ILE A 66 -2.67 7.73 2.50
N LYS A 67 -2.07 8.79 3.06
CA LYS A 67 -2.42 10.17 2.74
C LYS A 67 -1.68 10.61 1.48
N VAL A 68 -2.42 10.90 0.42
CA VAL A 68 -1.89 11.50 -0.81
C VAL A 68 -2.17 12.98 -0.78
N VAL A 69 -1.14 13.81 -0.92
CA VAL A 69 -1.24 15.28 -0.93
C VAL A 69 -0.80 15.80 -2.29
N ASN A 70 -1.67 16.55 -2.96
CA ASN A 70 -1.40 17.07 -4.29
C ASN A 70 -0.81 18.49 -4.23
N HIS A 71 0.48 18.64 -4.53
CA HIS A 71 1.13 19.95 -4.63
C HIS A 71 1.34 20.41 -6.08
N VAL A 72 0.86 19.66 -7.07
CA VAL A 72 1.02 20.00 -8.50
C VAL A 72 -0.26 20.61 -9.07
N PRO A 73 -0.16 21.40 -10.16
CA PRO A 73 -1.33 21.99 -10.82
C PRO A 73 -2.25 20.95 -11.50
N ASN A 74 -1.77 19.72 -11.70
CA ASN A 74 -2.56 18.64 -12.29
C ASN A 74 -3.46 17.96 -11.25
N ASN A 75 -4.64 17.52 -11.65
CA ASN A 75 -5.46 16.60 -10.87
C ASN A 75 -4.76 15.25 -10.70
N ILE A 76 -4.87 14.64 -9.52
CA ILE A 76 -4.22 13.36 -9.19
C ILE A 76 -5.23 12.33 -8.69
N SER A 77 -5.01 11.07 -9.01
CA SER A 77 -5.56 9.93 -8.27
C SER A 77 -4.53 8.81 -8.27
N ILE A 78 -4.47 7.99 -7.22
CA ILE A 78 -3.52 6.88 -7.08
C ILE A 78 -4.29 5.57 -6.99
N HIS A 79 -3.90 4.58 -7.81
CA HIS A 79 -4.41 3.22 -7.76
C HIS A 79 -3.36 2.25 -7.24
N TRP A 80 -3.82 1.26 -6.49
CA TRP A 80 -3.03 0.22 -5.85
C TRP A 80 -3.12 -1.06 -6.69
N HIS A 81 -2.32 -1.14 -7.75
CA HIS A 81 -2.45 -2.19 -8.76
C HIS A 81 -2.35 -3.60 -8.17
N GLY A 82 -3.41 -4.38 -8.32
CA GLY A 82 -3.52 -5.75 -7.82
C GLY A 82 -4.03 -5.89 -6.38
N ILE A 83 -4.24 -4.78 -5.65
CA ILE A 83 -4.93 -4.81 -4.36
C ILE A 83 -6.42 -5.05 -4.62
N ARG A 84 -6.99 -6.11 -4.05
CA ARG A 84 -8.37 -6.54 -4.34
C ARG A 84 -9.47 -5.55 -3.90
N GLN A 85 -9.17 -4.65 -2.97
CA GLN A 85 -10.12 -3.68 -2.39
C GLN A 85 -11.47 -4.30 -1.95
N LEU A 86 -11.41 -5.46 -1.27
CA LEU A 86 -12.61 -6.15 -0.78
C LEU A 86 -13.36 -5.27 0.22
N ARG A 87 -14.56 -4.83 -0.17
CA ARG A 87 -15.40 -3.90 0.60
C ARG A 87 -14.73 -2.55 0.90
N SER A 88 -13.75 -2.15 0.10
CA SER A 88 -13.02 -0.88 0.24
C SER A 88 -12.85 -0.17 -1.12
N GLY A 89 -13.80 -0.34 -2.03
CA GLY A 89 -13.73 0.19 -3.40
C GLY A 89 -13.56 1.71 -3.49
N TRP A 90 -13.99 2.47 -2.48
CA TRP A 90 -13.74 3.93 -2.41
C TRP A 90 -12.23 4.26 -2.38
N ALA A 91 -11.40 3.35 -1.91
CA ALA A 91 -9.96 3.50 -1.83
C ALA A 91 -9.22 2.88 -3.04
N ASP A 92 -9.92 2.50 -4.12
CA ASP A 92 -9.30 1.84 -5.26
C ASP A 92 -8.45 2.78 -6.12
N GLY A 93 -8.91 4.01 -6.39
CA GLY A 93 -8.10 5.05 -7.05
C GLY A 93 -8.49 5.53 -8.45
N PRO A 94 -9.12 4.73 -9.33
CA PRO A 94 -9.46 5.18 -10.68
C PRO A 94 -10.36 6.43 -10.66
N ALA A 95 -9.82 7.54 -11.19
CA ALA A 95 -10.54 8.80 -11.25
C ALA A 95 -11.81 8.67 -12.10
N TYR A 96 -12.90 9.26 -11.62
CA TYR A 96 -14.24 9.24 -12.22
C TYR A 96 -14.94 7.87 -12.25
N ILE A 97 -14.33 6.85 -11.63
CA ILE A 97 -14.98 5.54 -11.41
C ILE A 97 -15.26 5.34 -9.91
N THR A 98 -14.22 5.40 -9.08
CA THR A 98 -14.37 5.17 -7.63
C THR A 98 -14.23 6.44 -6.80
N GLN A 99 -13.69 7.51 -7.38
CA GLN A 99 -13.52 8.81 -6.72
C GLN A 99 -13.42 9.97 -7.71
N CYS A 100 -13.72 11.18 -7.25
CA CYS A 100 -13.26 12.39 -7.92
C CYS A 100 -11.73 12.55 -7.77
N PRO A 101 -11.05 13.22 -8.72
CA PRO A 101 -9.62 13.49 -8.59
C PRO A 101 -9.30 14.39 -7.39
N ILE A 102 -8.13 14.18 -6.80
CA ILE A 102 -7.52 15.04 -5.79
C ILE A 102 -7.04 16.30 -6.49
N GLN A 103 -7.72 17.42 -6.24
CA GLN A 103 -7.37 18.73 -6.81
C GLN A 103 -6.08 19.30 -6.21
N THR A 104 -5.51 20.30 -6.86
CA THR A 104 -4.32 21.02 -6.37
C THR A 104 -4.54 21.56 -4.96
N GLY A 105 -3.56 21.36 -4.09
CA GLY A 105 -3.60 21.75 -2.68
C GLY A 105 -4.46 20.84 -1.79
N GLN A 106 -5.21 19.89 -2.36
CA GLN A 106 -6.06 18.98 -1.61
C GLN A 106 -5.34 17.67 -1.26
N SER A 107 -5.94 16.90 -0.36
CA SER A 107 -5.45 15.58 0.02
C SER A 107 -6.57 14.57 0.13
N TYR A 108 -6.24 13.29 -0.04
CA TYR A 108 -7.16 12.18 0.15
C TYR A 108 -6.46 11.07 0.93
N VAL A 109 -7.17 10.44 1.86
CA VAL A 109 -6.66 9.31 2.65
C VAL A 109 -7.28 8.03 2.13
N TYR A 110 -6.44 7.19 1.53
CA TYR A 110 -6.80 5.84 1.15
C TYR A 110 -6.74 4.96 2.40
N ASN A 111 -7.89 4.38 2.76
CA ASN A 111 -8.06 3.54 3.95
C ASN A 111 -8.63 2.18 3.56
N TYR A 112 -7.81 1.14 3.69
CA TYR A 112 -8.21 -0.24 3.40
C TYR A 112 -7.33 -1.24 4.16
N THR A 113 -7.80 -2.47 4.26
CA THR A 113 -7.07 -3.58 4.90
C THR A 113 -6.65 -4.61 3.87
N ILE A 114 -5.45 -5.17 4.02
CA ILE A 114 -4.96 -6.24 3.17
C ILE A 114 -5.59 -7.57 3.58
N VAL A 115 -6.36 -8.18 2.67
CA VAL A 115 -7.07 -9.44 2.93
C VAL A 115 -6.67 -10.51 1.92
N GLY A 116 -6.07 -11.61 2.39
CA GLY A 116 -5.86 -12.81 1.58
C GLY A 116 -4.95 -12.62 0.37
N GLN A 117 -3.98 -11.70 0.46
CA GLN A 117 -3.08 -11.34 -0.65
C GLN A 117 -1.64 -11.15 -0.16
N ARG A 118 -0.68 -11.51 -1.00
CA ARG A 118 0.76 -11.36 -0.78
C ARG A 118 1.47 -11.26 -2.12
N GLY A 119 2.65 -10.65 -2.14
CA GLY A 119 3.52 -10.57 -3.31
C GLY A 119 4.00 -9.17 -3.62
N THR A 120 4.56 -9.04 -4.82
CA THR A 120 5.10 -7.79 -5.35
C THR A 120 4.11 -7.16 -6.30
N LEU A 121 3.58 -6.02 -5.89
CA LEU A 121 2.62 -5.19 -6.61
C LEU A 121 3.24 -3.81 -6.87
N PHE A 122 2.44 -2.88 -7.35
CA PHE A 122 2.86 -1.49 -7.50
C PHE A 122 1.67 -0.55 -7.30
N TYR A 123 1.97 0.72 -7.06
CA TYR A 123 0.96 1.77 -7.12
C TYR A 123 1.34 2.73 -8.25
N HIS A 124 0.33 3.37 -8.83
CA HIS A 124 0.54 4.35 -9.89
C HIS A 124 -0.58 5.38 -9.95
N ALA A 125 -0.33 6.51 -10.59
CA ALA A 125 -1.40 7.45 -10.89
C ALA A 125 -2.44 6.80 -11.82
N HIS A 126 -3.73 6.99 -11.54
CA HIS A 126 -4.83 6.43 -12.34
C HIS A 126 -5.72 7.54 -12.93
N ILE A 127 -5.04 8.57 -13.43
CA ILE A 127 -5.62 9.69 -14.16
C ILE A 127 -4.63 10.16 -15.23
N SER A 128 -5.14 10.43 -16.44
CA SER A 128 -4.32 10.86 -17.58
C SER A 128 -3.12 9.92 -17.83
N TRP A 129 -2.01 10.46 -18.31
CA TRP A 129 -0.76 9.75 -18.59
C TRP A 129 0.24 9.80 -17.43
N LEU A 130 -0.19 10.28 -16.25
CA LEU A 130 0.71 10.52 -15.12
C LEU A 130 1.34 9.23 -14.55
N ARG A 131 0.78 8.05 -14.86
CA ARG A 131 1.41 6.75 -14.53
C ARG A 131 2.83 6.61 -15.12
N ALA A 132 3.18 7.37 -16.15
CA ALA A 132 4.52 7.37 -16.73
C ALA A 132 5.60 7.86 -15.75
N THR A 133 5.26 8.72 -14.79
CA THR A 133 6.23 9.28 -13.82
C THR A 133 5.81 9.09 -12.36
N VAL A 134 4.51 8.92 -12.09
CA VAL A 134 3.94 8.73 -10.75
C VAL A 134 3.62 7.26 -10.55
N TYR A 135 4.61 6.52 -10.05
CA TYR A 135 4.47 5.12 -9.65
C TYR A 135 5.55 4.71 -8.64
N GLY A 136 5.31 3.62 -7.93
CA GLY A 136 6.30 3.02 -7.04
C GLY A 136 5.93 1.59 -6.67
N LEU A 137 6.88 0.89 -6.04
CA LEU A 137 6.69 -0.51 -5.67
C LEU A 137 5.76 -0.63 -4.46
N TYR A 138 4.91 -1.64 -4.46
CA TYR A 138 4.07 -2.00 -3.33
C TYR A 138 4.25 -3.47 -2.99
N CYS A 139 4.88 -3.75 -1.87
CA CYS A 139 5.06 -5.09 -1.37
C CYS A 139 4.07 -5.47 -0.27
N VAL A 140 3.52 -6.68 -0.39
CA VAL A 140 2.72 -7.32 0.65
C VAL A 140 3.45 -8.59 1.10
N LEU A 141 4.11 -8.51 2.24
CA LEU A 141 4.93 -9.58 2.80
C LEU A 141 4.09 -10.63 3.53
N TRP A 142 4.64 -11.85 3.63
CA TRP A 142 4.07 -12.91 4.44
C TRP A 142 4.49 -12.80 5.92
N GLY A 143 3.67 -13.34 6.80
CA GLY A 143 3.91 -13.41 8.25
C GLY A 143 3.26 -12.28 9.05
N LYS A 144 2.86 -12.60 10.30
CA LYS A 144 2.15 -11.68 11.20
C LYS A 144 3.05 -10.51 11.62
N SER A 145 2.47 -9.32 11.74
CA SER A 145 3.13 -8.18 12.39
C SER A 145 3.22 -8.47 13.90
N ARG A 146 4.42 -8.69 14.43
CA ARG A 146 4.64 -8.80 15.88
C ARG A 146 5.00 -7.42 16.42
N GLU A 147 4.26 -6.96 17.43
CA GLU A 147 4.74 -5.92 18.33
C GLU A 147 5.97 -6.51 19.05
N LEU A 148 7.13 -5.87 18.94
CA LEU A 148 8.38 -6.36 19.52
C LEU A 148 8.23 -6.43 21.05
N LYS A 149 7.87 -7.60 21.58
CA LYS A 149 7.95 -7.88 23.02
C LYS A 149 9.38 -8.29 23.35
N ASN A 150 10.12 -7.31 23.89
CA ASN A 150 11.37 -7.41 24.63
C ASN A 150 12.63 -7.90 23.90
N ILE A 151 13.70 -7.13 24.14
CA ILE A 151 15.11 -7.32 23.79
C ILE A 151 15.59 -8.71 24.26
N GLY A 152 15.98 -9.58 23.32
CA GLY A 152 16.62 -10.86 23.67
C GLY A 152 16.78 -11.86 22.52
N ASP A 153 15.86 -11.92 21.55
CA ASP A 153 15.94 -12.91 20.48
C ASP A 153 16.68 -12.38 19.25
N GLN A 154 18.01 -12.39 19.31
CA GLN A 154 18.88 -12.18 18.16
C GLN A 154 19.04 -13.48 17.35
N LYS A 155 17.90 -14.09 16.96
CA LYS A 155 17.86 -15.16 15.96
C LYS A 155 17.48 -14.49 14.64
N THR A 156 18.40 -14.53 13.67
CA THR A 156 18.28 -14.03 12.28
C THR A 156 16.86 -13.65 11.89
N ASP A 157 16.60 -12.35 11.80
CA ASP A 157 15.27 -11.81 11.54
C ASP A 157 14.73 -12.29 10.18
N PRO A 158 13.73 -13.20 10.13
CA PRO A 158 13.12 -13.62 8.87
C PRO A 158 12.40 -12.47 8.16
N HIS A 159 12.23 -11.31 8.80
CA HIS A 159 11.70 -10.10 8.19
C HIS A 159 12.73 -9.39 7.30
N LYS A 160 14.04 -9.56 7.51
CA LYS A 160 15.08 -9.00 6.64
C LYS A 160 15.12 -9.75 5.30
N GLU A 161 15.17 -11.08 5.36
CA GLU A 161 15.21 -11.96 4.18
C GLU A 161 13.97 -11.80 3.28
N ASN A 162 12.77 -11.59 3.86
CA ASN A 162 11.56 -11.30 3.08
C ASN A 162 11.53 -9.92 2.45
N SER A 163 12.17 -8.93 3.08
CA SER A 163 12.26 -7.59 2.50
C SER A 163 13.18 -7.58 1.27
N ASP A 164 14.14 -8.49 1.20
CA ASP A 164 15.10 -8.61 0.10
C ASP A 164 14.42 -9.07 -1.20
N VAL A 165 13.45 -9.99 -1.15
CA VAL A 165 12.62 -10.39 -2.31
C VAL A 165 11.92 -9.19 -2.95
N CYS A 166 11.54 -8.22 -2.13
CA CYS A 166 10.93 -6.97 -2.58
C CYS A 166 11.94 -5.92 -3.04
N ASN A 167 13.22 -6.07 -2.72
CA ASN A 167 14.28 -5.12 -3.08
C ASN A 167 14.85 -5.36 -4.47
N GLU A 168 14.70 -6.57 -5.02
CA GLU A 168 15.26 -6.93 -6.34
C GLU A 168 14.32 -6.61 -7.52
N VAL A 169 13.03 -6.35 -7.26
CA VAL A 169 12.05 -6.11 -8.32
C VAL A 169 12.02 -4.64 -8.76
N LYS A 170 12.17 -4.42 -10.07
CA LYS A 170 11.95 -3.11 -10.70
C LYS A 170 10.55 -3.03 -11.29
N VAL A 171 9.85 -1.93 -11.00
CA VAL A 171 8.58 -1.63 -11.68
C VAL A 171 8.90 -1.14 -13.09
N VAL A 172 8.44 -1.88 -14.10
CA VAL A 172 8.47 -1.48 -15.51
C VAL A 172 7.03 -1.19 -15.93
N ILE A 173 6.75 0.05 -16.32
CA ILE A 173 5.44 0.46 -16.82
C ILE A 173 5.57 0.60 -18.33
N SER A 174 4.80 -0.21 -19.06
CA SER A 174 4.62 -0.13 -20.53
C SER A 174 3.54 0.88 -20.90
#